data_AF-A0A5A9XKK8-F1
#
_entry.id   AF-A0A5A9XKK8-F1
#
_cell.length_a   1.000
_cell.length_b   1.000
_cell.length_c   1.000
_cell.angle_alpha   90.00
_cell.angle_beta   90.00
_cell.angle_gamma   90.00
#
_symmetry.space_group_name_H-M   'P 1'
#
loop_
_entity.id
_entity.type
_entity.pdbx_description
1 polymer ?
#
loop_
_entity_poly.entity_id
_entity_poly.type
_entity_poly.pdbx_seq_one_letter_code
_entity_poly.pdbx_strand_id
1 'polypeptide(L)'
;METNRTTKDKAGKLLKVGDSVRLLSLDMSLFGYLTEEEQEDIISMVGETFKIEEIDENGYASITKWWKRGNGEFESHSLRLVPVEMELMGGDKKLTRGQVSKIQI
;
A
#
# COMPACT_ATOMS: atom_id res chain seq x y z
N MET A 1 6.63 -20.25 8.03
CA MET A 1 7.26 -19.24 8.91
C MET A 1 6.88 -17.88 8.35
N GLU A 2 5.98 -17.15 9.01
CA GLU A 2 5.76 -15.73 8.68
C GLU A 2 7.05 -14.98 9.00
N THR A 3 7.78 -14.60 7.96
CA THR A 3 8.97 -13.78 8.11
C THR A 3 8.48 -12.36 8.29
N ASN A 4 8.82 -11.74 9.42
CA ASN A 4 8.50 -10.34 9.73
C ASN A 4 9.38 -9.43 8.86
N ARG A 5 9.12 -9.42 7.55
CA ARG A 5 9.86 -8.65 6.56
C ARG A 5 9.42 -7.19 6.62
N THR A 6 10.35 -6.31 6.30
CA THR A 6 10.13 -4.87 6.31
C THR A 6 10.72 -4.25 5.06
N THR A 7 10.17 -3.12 4.66
CA THR A 7 10.69 -2.29 3.58
C THR A 7 10.67 -0.83 4.00
N LYS A 8 10.91 0.11 3.09
CA LYS A 8 10.86 1.55 3.37
C LYS A 8 9.92 2.26 2.42
N ASP A 9 9.34 3.36 2.87
CA ASP A 9 8.64 4.31 1.99
C ASP A 9 9.64 5.27 1.30
N LYS A 10 9.14 6.18 0.45
CA LYS A 10 9.96 7.17 -0.27
C LYS A 10 10.82 8.05 0.64
N ALA A 11 10.42 8.22 1.91
CA ALA A 11 11.10 9.04 2.91
C ALA A 11 12.03 8.20 3.80
N GLY A 12 12.18 6.91 3.52
CA GLY A 12 12.99 5.98 4.30
C GLY A 12 12.33 5.47 5.58
N LYS A 13 11.04 5.73 5.80
CA LYS A 13 10.30 5.21 6.98
C LYS A 13 10.08 3.73 6.82
N LEU A 14 10.29 2.98 7.90
CA LEU A 14 10.11 1.53 7.89
C LEU A 14 8.62 1.18 7.74
N LEU A 15 8.35 0.25 6.83
CA LEU A 15 7.04 -0.32 6.53
C LEU A 15 7.04 -1.81 6.85
N LYS A 16 5.89 -2.33 7.27
CA LYS A 16 5.64 -3.77 7.47
C LYS A 16 4.29 -4.17 6.89
N VAL A 17 4.08 -5.49 6.76
CA VAL A 17 2.77 -6.05 6.42
C VAL A 17 1.70 -5.49 7.35
N GLY A 18 0.62 -5.03 6.74
CA GLY A 18 -0.53 -4.43 7.41
C GLY A 18 -0.48 -2.92 7.59
N ASP A 19 0.64 -2.25 7.30
CA ASP A 19 0.67 -0.78 7.24
C ASP A 19 -0.12 -0.28 6.02
N SER A 20 -0.70 0.92 6.15
CA SER A 20 -1.39 1.61 5.07
C SER A 20 -0.43 2.52 4.33
N VAL A 21 -0.35 2.39 3.01
CA VAL A 21 0.51 3.20 2.16
C VAL A 21 -0.27 3.84 1.02
N ARG A 22 0.11 5.05 0.66
CA ARG A 22 -0.39 5.72 -0.54
C ARG A 22 0.51 5.36 -1.71
N LEU A 23 -0.08 4.88 -2.81
CA LEU A 23 0.62 4.70 -4.07
C LEU A 23 0.85 6.07 -4.70
N LEU A 24 2.09 6.42 -5.02
CA LEU A 24 2.49 7.74 -5.48
C LEU A 24 2.57 7.84 -6.99
N SER A 25 3.14 6.81 -7.62
CA SER A 25 3.42 6.75 -9.05
C SER A 25 3.72 5.31 -9.44
N LEU A 26 3.56 5.01 -10.73
CA LEU A 26 4.00 3.78 -11.37
C LEU A 26 4.69 4.14 -12.68
N ASP A 27 5.69 3.37 -13.06
CA ASP A 27 6.23 3.44 -14.42
C ASP A 27 5.27 2.73 -15.40
N MET A 28 4.41 3.51 -16.04
CA MET A 28 3.41 2.99 -16.99
C MET A 28 4.04 2.29 -18.20
N SER A 29 5.32 2.54 -18.50
CA SER A 29 6.01 1.84 -19.60
C SER A 29 6.14 0.34 -19.33
N LEU A 30 6.13 -0.08 -18.06
CA LEU A 30 6.15 -1.48 -17.66
C LEU A 30 4.85 -2.22 -17.97
N PHE A 31 3.75 -1.48 -18.19
CA PHE A 31 2.41 -2.04 -18.39
C PHE A 31 1.93 -1.97 -19.85
N GLY A 32 2.84 -1.70 -20.80
CA GLY A 32 2.49 -1.59 -22.23
C GLY A 32 1.95 -2.87 -22.86
N TYR A 33 2.03 -4.01 -22.17
CA TYR A 33 1.45 -5.29 -22.60
C TYR A 33 -0.01 -5.48 -22.17
N LEU A 34 -0.53 -4.63 -21.27
CA LEU A 34 -1.91 -4.67 -20.81
C LEU A 34 -2.85 -4.00 -21.82
N THR A 35 -4.12 -4.38 -21.76
CA THR A 35 -5.20 -3.70 -22.50
C THR A 35 -5.42 -2.28 -21.99
N GLU A 36 -6.11 -1.44 -22.76
CA GLU A 36 -6.45 -0.07 -22.34
C GLU A 36 -7.27 -0.07 -21.04
N GLU A 37 -8.23 -0.98 -20.87
CA GLU A 37 -9.05 -1.08 -19.64
C GLU A 37 -8.19 -1.43 -18.43
N GLU A 38 -7.33 -2.45 -18.53
CA GLU A 38 -6.41 -2.82 -17.44
C GLU A 38 -5.44 -1.68 -17.11
N GLN A 39 -4.97 -0.93 -18.12
CA GLN A 39 -4.12 0.24 -17.88
C GLN A 39 -4.88 1.34 -17.13
N GLU A 40 -6.14 1.62 -17.49
CA GLU A 40 -6.99 2.56 -16.76
C GLU A 40 -7.20 2.13 -15.31
N ASP A 41 -7.38 0.84 -15.06
CA ASP A 41 -7.49 0.29 -13.70
C ASP A 41 -6.21 0.50 -12.90
N ILE A 42 -5.05 0.15 -13.46
CA ILE A 42 -3.75 0.38 -12.82
C ILE A 42 -3.53 1.87 -12.54
N ILE A 43 -3.85 2.76 -13.50
CA ILE A 43 -3.78 4.21 -13.30
C ILE A 43 -4.69 4.66 -12.16
N SER A 44 -5.90 4.09 -12.05
CA SER A 44 -6.84 4.40 -10.97
C SER A 44 -6.30 4.07 -9.57
N MET A 45 -5.30 3.19 -9.45
CA MET A 45 -4.66 2.90 -8.18
C MET A 45 -3.77 4.06 -7.70
N VAL A 46 -3.22 4.86 -8.62
CA VAL A 46 -2.27 5.93 -8.27
C VAL A 46 -2.97 7.02 -7.45
N GLY A 47 -2.40 7.33 -6.30
CA GLY A 47 -2.92 8.31 -5.35
C GLY A 47 -3.86 7.72 -4.30
N GLU A 48 -4.34 6.48 -4.46
CA GLU A 48 -5.14 5.77 -3.47
C GLU A 48 -4.27 5.17 -2.35
N THR A 49 -4.92 4.75 -1.27
CA THR A 49 -4.27 4.14 -0.10
C THR A 49 -4.63 2.66 0.00
N PHE A 50 -3.61 1.82 0.17
CA PHE A 50 -3.73 0.37 0.23
C PHE A 50 -3.04 -0.17 1.47
N LYS A 51 -3.47 -1.34 1.91
CA LYS A 51 -2.79 -2.09 2.97
C LYS A 51 -1.73 -2.99 2.36
N ILE A 52 -0.54 -3.03 2.94
CA ILE A 52 0.51 -3.97 2.51
C ILE A 52 0.06 -5.39 2.89
N GLU A 53 -0.04 -6.27 1.89
CA GLU A 53 -0.45 -7.66 2.06
C GLU A 53 0.76 -8.58 2.27
N GLU A 54 1.86 -8.32 1.56
CA GLU A 54 3.10 -9.08 1.63
C GLU A 54 4.30 -8.15 1.42
N ILE A 55 5.44 -8.52 2.02
CA ILE A 55 6.76 -7.99 1.65
C ILE A 55 7.63 -9.19 1.29
N ASP A 56 8.19 -9.18 0.08
CA ASP A 56 9.01 -10.29 -0.43
C ASP A 56 10.45 -10.24 0.10
N GLU A 57 11.28 -11.22 -0.32
CA GLU A 57 12.68 -11.30 0.09
C GLU A 57 13.57 -10.17 -0.45
N ASN A 58 13.14 -9.48 -1.50
CA ASN A 58 13.83 -8.35 -2.10
C ASN A 58 13.39 -7.01 -1.48
N GLY A 59 12.40 -7.03 -0.59
CA GLY A 59 11.85 -5.84 0.05
C GLY A 59 10.80 -5.12 -0.79
N TYR A 60 10.20 -5.77 -1.79
CA TYR A 60 9.07 -5.21 -2.52
C TYR A 60 7.76 -5.48 -1.76
N ALA A 61 6.91 -4.45 -1.67
CA ALA A 61 5.62 -4.55 -1.01
C ALA A 61 4.51 -4.86 -2.02
N SER A 62 3.64 -5.81 -1.69
CA SER A 62 2.47 -6.14 -2.52
C SER A 62 1.22 -5.43 -2.00
N ILE A 63 0.47 -4.82 -2.92
CA ILE A 63 -0.87 -4.28 -2.69
C ILE A 63 -1.83 -4.83 -3.73
N THR A 64 -3.12 -4.93 -3.39
CA THR A 64 -4.15 -5.42 -4.31
C THR A 64 -5.36 -4.49 -4.31
N LYS A 65 -5.89 -4.18 -5.50
CA LYS A 65 -7.19 -3.53 -5.66
C LYS A 65 -8.16 -4.49 -6.34
N TRP A 66 -9.42 -4.41 -5.93
CA TRP A 66 -10.52 -5.19 -6.49
C TRP A 66 -11.56 -4.24 -7.08
N TRP A 67 -12.01 -4.53 -8.30
CA TRP A 67 -13.07 -3.84 -9.00
C TRP A 67 -14.26 -4.76 -9.19
N LYS A 68 -15.46 -4.19 -9.24
CA LYS A 68 -16.70 -4.92 -9.52
C LYS A 68 -17.11 -4.67 -10.97
N ARG A 69 -17.14 -5.70 -11.81
CA ARG A 69 -17.41 -5.60 -13.26
C ARG A 69 -18.88 -5.78 -13.66
N GLY A 70 -19.78 -5.82 -12.68
CA GLY A 70 -21.19 -6.12 -12.90
C GLY A 70 -21.47 -7.62 -12.83
N ASN A 71 -22.74 -8.03 -12.84
CA ASN A 71 -23.18 -9.43 -12.76
C ASN A 71 -22.60 -10.27 -11.59
N GLY A 72 -22.08 -9.63 -10.56
CA GLY A 72 -21.42 -10.30 -9.45
C GLY A 72 -19.96 -10.69 -9.72
N GLU A 73 -19.41 -10.30 -10.87
CA GLU A 73 -18.01 -10.50 -11.23
C GLU A 73 -17.12 -9.44 -10.56
N PHE A 74 -15.94 -9.91 -10.17
CA PHE A 74 -14.88 -9.10 -9.59
C PHE A 74 -13.59 -9.36 -10.35
N GLU A 75 -12.82 -8.31 -10.49
CA GLU A 75 -11.49 -8.34 -11.05
C GLU A 75 -10.51 -7.74 -10.06
N SER A 76 -9.25 -8.15 -10.11
CA SER A 76 -8.22 -7.57 -9.28
C SER A 76 -6.86 -7.52 -9.94
N HIS A 77 -6.08 -6.57 -9.47
CA HIS A 77 -4.68 -6.42 -9.82
C HIS A 77 -3.87 -6.30 -8.55
N SER A 78 -2.79 -7.08 -8.51
CA SER A 78 -1.79 -7.01 -7.47
C SER A 78 -0.53 -6.37 -8.04
N LEU A 79 -0.02 -5.36 -7.35
CA LEU A 79 1.17 -4.62 -7.74
C LEU A 79 2.26 -4.80 -6.70
N ARG A 80 3.49 -5.02 -7.18
CA ARG A 80 4.71 -5.00 -6.37
C ARG A 80 5.34 -3.62 -6.44
N LEU A 81 5.49 -2.99 -5.29
CA LEU A 81 5.96 -1.63 -5.16
C LEU A 81 7.41 -1.59 -4.69
N VAL A 82 8.17 -0.68 -5.28
CA VAL A 82 9.47 -0.26 -4.78
C VAL A 82 9.33 0.90 -3.78
N PRO A 83 10.31 1.16 -2.90
CA PRO A 83 10.19 2.21 -1.88
C PRO A 83 9.75 3.59 -2.38
N VAL A 84 10.23 4.02 -3.54
CA VAL A 84 9.92 5.35 -4.09
C VAL A 84 8.47 5.50 -4.57
N GLU A 85 7.76 4.40 -4.78
CA GLU A 85 6.38 4.39 -5.27
C GLU A 85 5.35 4.52 -4.13
N MET A 86 5.78 4.48 -2.86
CA MET A 86 4.85 4.45 -1.74
C MET A 86 5.22 5.44 -0.63
N GLU A 87 4.19 5.92 0.06
CA GLU A 87 4.30 6.78 1.23
C GLU A 87 3.50 6.19 2.39
N LEU A 88 4.09 6.09 3.58
CA LEU A 88 3.37 5.64 4.77
C LEU A 88 2.25 6.63 5.10
N MET A 89 1.01 6.16 5.05
CA MET A 89 -0.13 6.89 5.57
C MET A 89 -0.23 6.56 7.05
N GLY A 90 0.13 7.52 7.89
CA GLY A 90 0.33 7.34 9.33
C GLY A 90 -0.63 6.34 9.94
N GLY A 91 -0.09 5.21 10.43
CA GLY A 91 -0.88 4.17 11.05
C GLY A 91 -1.66 4.73 12.24
N ASP A 92 -2.82 4.13 12.52
CA ASP A 92 -3.65 4.43 13.69
C ASP A 92 -2.73 4.80 14.85
N LYS A 93 -2.80 6.06 15.31
CA LYS A 93 -2.36 6.38 16.66
C LYS A 93 -3.13 5.43 17.53
N LYS A 94 -2.54 4.30 17.93
CA LYS A 94 -2.95 3.61 19.13
C LYS A 94 -2.90 4.70 20.18
N LEU A 95 -4.08 5.21 20.56
CA LEU A 95 -4.26 6.07 21.71
C LEU A 95 -3.57 5.33 22.85
N THR A 96 -2.35 5.72 23.18
CA THR A 96 -1.67 5.24 24.37
C THR A 96 -2.52 5.75 25.50
N ARG A 97 -3.34 4.86 26.06
CA ARG A 97 -4.15 5.10 27.24
C ARG A 97 -3.19 5.32 28.40
N GLY A 98 -2.69 6.55 28.53
CA GLY A 98 -1.53 6.83 29.38
C GLY A 98 -0.92 8.23 29.26
N GLN A 99 -1.70 9.26 28.96
CA GLN A 99 -1.35 10.64 29.33
C GLN A 99 -2.58 11.34 29.89
N VAL A 100 -3.00 10.92 31.09
CA VAL A 100 -3.70 11.85 31.98
C VAL A 100 -2.64 12.77 32.56
N SER A 101 -2.55 13.98 32.00
CA SER A 101 -1.87 15.08 32.65
C SER A 101 -2.41 15.21 34.07
N LYS A 102 -1.55 15.02 35.07
CA LYS A 102 -1.84 15.44 36.44
C LYS A 102 -2.10 16.95 36.38
N ILE A 103 -3.36 17.34 36.46
CA ILE A 103 -3.74 18.69 36.89
C ILE A 103 -3.45 18.71 38.38
N GLN A 104 -2.39 19.43 38.76
CA GLN A 104 -2.11 19.76 40.13
C GLN A 104 -2.84 21.08 40.41
N ILE A 105 -3.92 21.00 41.20
CA ILE A 105 -4.53 22.15 41.88
C ILE A 105 -3.91 22.23 43.27
#